data_AF-A0A7W7NZP7-F1
#
_entry.id   AF-A0A7W7NZP7-F1
#
_cell.length_a   1.000
_cell.length_b   1.000
_cell.length_c   1.000
_cell.angle_alpha   90.00
_cell.angle_beta   90.00
_cell.angle_gamma   90.00
#
_symmetry.space_group_name_H-M   'P 1'
#
loop_
_entity.id
_entity.type
_entity.pdbx_description
1 polymer ?
#
loop_
_entity_poly.entity_id
_entity_poly.type
_entity_poly.pdbx_seq_one_letter_code
_entity_poly.pdbx_strand_id
1 'polypeptide(L)'
;MRKDAKSAAGWLLAACLGLTGSLGWGADEDSADWQAQCVIGGQPLTLDFRSASGDAFEDDMTVQARRADGSSVALPLPPALYHATGLLGSPRSACDPVPLLDMGNGLGLLLLVRDNLPGLPVVDVLLLDLVTLQVVDKRLGDPGALEGLLKTSSLVLRQSAEGVDLRLVREAVPGAECDCADAYAEDWLRFSVEQRRLRTAWLP
;
A
#
# COMPACT_ATOMS: atom_id res chain seq x y z
N MET A 1 -18.55 -12.01 79.26
CA MET A 1 -19.50 -12.55 78.26
C MET A 1 -18.91 -12.32 76.88
N ARG A 2 -18.74 -13.39 76.09
CA ARG A 2 -18.24 -13.37 74.71
C ARG A 2 -19.15 -12.56 73.78
N LYS A 3 -18.56 -11.88 72.81
CA LYS A 3 -18.89 -12.08 71.38
C LYS A 3 -17.76 -11.60 70.48
N ASP A 4 -17.30 -12.54 69.68
CA ASP A 4 -16.24 -12.50 68.68
C ASP A 4 -16.64 -11.77 67.38
N ALA A 5 -15.62 -11.59 66.53
CA ALA A 5 -15.65 -11.57 65.05
C ALA A 5 -16.14 -10.26 64.38
N LYS A 6 -15.55 -9.75 63.29
CA LYS A 6 -14.54 -10.27 62.33
C LYS A 6 -13.97 -9.07 61.55
N SER A 7 -12.69 -9.17 61.18
CA SER A 7 -11.96 -8.30 60.25
C SER A 7 -12.23 -8.69 58.79
N ALA A 8 -12.27 -7.72 57.87
CA ALA A 8 -11.90 -7.78 56.44
C ALA A 8 -12.34 -6.45 55.78
N ALA A 9 -11.46 -5.45 55.59
CA ALA A 9 -10.56 -5.31 54.44
C ALA A 9 -11.28 -5.44 53.09
N GLY A 10 -11.48 -4.32 52.38
CA GLY A 10 -11.97 -4.39 51.00
C GLY A 10 -12.06 -3.08 50.20
N TRP A 11 -10.94 -2.75 49.54
CA TRP A 11 -10.83 -2.17 48.19
C TRP A 11 -11.42 -0.78 47.88
N LEU A 12 -10.56 0.23 47.99
CA LEU A 12 -10.52 1.41 47.12
C LEU A 12 -10.21 0.93 45.68
N LEU A 13 -11.17 1.04 44.77
CA LEU A 13 -10.90 0.94 43.33
C LEU A 13 -10.70 2.36 42.80
N ALA A 14 -9.43 2.72 42.64
CA ALA A 14 -8.99 3.85 41.86
C ALA A 14 -9.39 3.66 40.40
N ALA A 15 -10.07 4.66 39.83
CA ALA A 15 -10.33 4.75 38.42
C ALA A 15 -9.00 4.96 37.68
N CYS A 16 -8.41 3.88 37.18
CA CYS A 16 -7.41 3.98 36.11
C CYS A 16 -8.15 4.35 34.82
N LEU A 17 -8.22 5.66 34.55
CA LEU A 17 -8.44 6.19 33.21
C LEU A 17 -7.26 5.72 32.33
N GLY A 18 -7.41 4.52 31.77
CA GLY A 18 -6.52 4.01 30.75
C GLY A 18 -6.68 4.88 29.50
N LEU A 19 -5.67 5.69 29.22
CA LEU A 19 -5.43 6.26 27.90
C LEU A 19 -5.27 5.11 26.89
N THR A 20 -6.37 4.65 26.30
CA THR A 20 -6.33 4.00 24.98
C THR A 20 -6.40 5.12 23.95
N GLY A 21 -5.32 5.90 23.87
CA GLY A 21 -5.05 6.68 22.68
C GLY A 21 -4.71 5.68 21.58
N SER A 22 -5.70 5.32 20.78
CA SER A 22 -5.44 4.75 19.46
C SER A 22 -4.66 5.81 18.69
N LEU A 23 -3.34 5.70 18.69
CA LEU A 23 -2.48 6.40 17.74
C LEU A 23 -2.80 5.79 16.38
N GLY A 24 -3.82 6.33 15.73
CA GLY A 24 -3.96 6.22 14.28
C GLY A 24 -2.81 7.01 13.68
N TRP A 25 -1.69 6.35 13.46
CA TRP A 25 -0.63 6.87 12.60
C TRP A 25 -1.06 6.64 11.16
N GLY A 26 -1.82 7.60 10.62
CA GLY A 26 -1.91 7.76 9.17
C GLY A 26 -0.55 8.22 8.65
N ALA A 27 -0.16 7.77 7.46
CA ALA A 27 1.01 8.30 6.79
C ALA A 27 0.80 9.82 6.59
N ASP A 28 1.78 10.62 7.02
CA ASP A 28 1.84 12.05 6.71
C ASP A 28 2.43 12.15 5.30
N GLU A 29 1.55 12.24 4.29
CA GLU A 29 1.95 12.22 2.87
C GLU A 29 2.83 13.43 2.51
N ASP A 30 2.79 14.50 3.32
CA ASP A 30 3.63 15.70 3.19
C ASP A 30 5.00 15.56 3.87
N SER A 31 5.34 14.37 4.37
CA SER A 31 6.62 14.08 4.99
C SER A 31 7.64 13.53 3.99
N ALA A 32 8.87 14.03 4.07
CA ALA A 32 10.02 13.51 3.32
C ALA A 32 10.31 12.03 3.59
N ASP A 33 9.86 11.54 4.75
CA ASP A 33 9.90 10.13 5.11
C ASP A 33 8.52 9.67 5.57
N TRP A 34 7.99 8.58 5.00
CA TRP A 34 6.73 7.99 5.43
C TRP A 34 6.78 6.46 5.42
N GLN A 35 5.80 5.84 6.04
CA GLN A 35 5.77 4.38 6.24
C GLN A 35 4.40 3.80 5.90
N ALA A 36 4.41 2.61 5.30
CA ALA A 36 3.25 1.73 5.27
C ALA A 36 3.44 0.56 6.22
N GLN A 37 2.42 0.28 7.03
CA GLN A 37 2.42 -0.84 7.97
C GLN A 37 1.77 -2.05 7.33
N CYS A 38 2.40 -3.21 7.50
CA CYS A 38 2.01 -4.45 6.86
C CYS A 38 1.94 -5.61 7.85
N VAL A 39 1.04 -6.57 7.61
CA VAL A 39 0.97 -7.83 8.36
C VAL A 39 0.89 -9.00 7.38
N ILE A 40 1.98 -9.76 7.26
CA ILE A 40 2.11 -10.90 6.34
C ILE A 40 2.26 -12.17 7.18
N GLY A 41 1.34 -13.12 7.05
CA GLY A 41 1.37 -14.35 7.85
C GLY A 41 1.36 -14.11 9.36
N GLY A 42 0.75 -13.00 9.81
CA GLY A 42 0.75 -12.56 11.21
C GLY A 42 2.05 -11.90 11.69
N GLN A 43 3.06 -11.77 10.83
CA GLN A 43 4.31 -11.07 11.14
C GLN A 43 4.23 -9.61 10.68
N PRO A 44 4.55 -8.65 11.56
CA PRO A 44 4.61 -7.24 11.18
C PRO A 44 5.80 -6.97 10.26
N LEU A 45 5.53 -6.17 9.24
CA LEU A 45 6.49 -5.64 8.27
C LEU A 45 6.19 -4.14 8.11
N THR A 46 7.21 -3.34 7.89
CA THR A 46 7.05 -1.93 7.52
C THR A 46 7.68 -1.70 6.15
N LEU A 47 7.00 -0.97 5.27
CA LEU A 47 7.62 -0.38 4.08
C LEU A 47 8.02 1.05 4.44
N ASP A 48 9.32 1.32 4.41
CA ASP A 48 9.89 2.65 4.65
C ASP A 48 10.11 3.35 3.30
N PHE A 49 9.53 4.54 3.14
CA PHE A 49 9.73 5.44 2.02
C PHE A 49 10.56 6.62 2.52
N ARG A 50 11.70 6.87 1.88
CA ARG A 50 12.65 7.88 2.38
C ARG A 50 13.25 8.71 1.27
N SER A 51 13.05 10.03 1.35
CA SER A 51 13.73 11.01 0.51
C SER A 51 15.22 11.05 0.81
N ALA A 52 16.04 11.11 -0.24
CA ALA A 52 17.49 11.24 -0.09
C ALA A 52 17.91 12.67 0.29
N SER A 53 17.19 13.67 -0.20
CA SER A 53 17.41 15.10 0.08
C SER A 53 16.74 15.58 1.35
N GLY A 54 15.72 14.87 1.84
CA GLY A 54 14.87 15.31 2.94
C GLY A 54 13.76 16.27 2.48
N ASP A 55 13.51 16.38 1.17
CA ASP A 55 12.39 17.11 0.59
C ASP A 55 11.24 16.15 0.27
N ALA A 56 10.03 16.50 0.68
CA ALA A 56 8.83 15.68 0.48
C ALA A 56 8.34 15.66 -0.97
N PHE A 57 8.84 16.56 -1.82
CA PHE A 57 8.36 16.75 -3.19
C PHE A 57 9.42 16.43 -4.26
N GLU A 58 10.62 16.00 -3.85
CA GLU A 58 11.68 15.61 -4.78
C GLU A 58 11.56 14.14 -5.22
N ASP A 59 11.93 13.87 -6.47
CA ASP A 59 11.91 12.53 -7.08
C ASP A 59 13.10 11.66 -6.65
N ASP A 60 13.31 11.54 -5.34
CA ASP A 60 14.48 10.86 -4.78
C ASP A 60 14.15 9.84 -3.69
N MET A 61 12.87 9.53 -3.48
CA MET A 61 12.49 8.57 -2.45
C MET A 61 12.90 7.15 -2.84
N THR A 62 13.43 6.43 -1.86
CA THR A 62 13.75 5.01 -1.96
C THR A 62 12.83 4.20 -1.04
N VAL A 63 12.55 2.96 -1.43
CA VAL A 63 11.63 2.09 -0.70
C VAL A 63 12.36 0.86 -0.13
N GLN A 64 12.19 0.61 1.16
CA GLN A 64 12.76 -0.56 1.84
C GLN A 64 11.68 -1.31 2.62
N ALA A 65 11.72 -2.64 2.56
CA ALA A 65 10.89 -3.49 3.40
C ALA A 65 11.68 -3.90 4.65
N ARG A 66 11.17 -3.56 5.84
CA ARG A 66 11.81 -3.80 7.14
C ARG A 66 10.95 -4.71 8.01
N ARG A 67 11.53 -5.82 8.48
CA ARG A 67 10.89 -6.75 9.41
C ARG A 67 10.99 -6.25 10.85
N ALA A 68 10.18 -6.83 11.74
CA ALA A 68 10.24 -6.54 13.18
C ALA A 68 11.58 -6.88 13.85
N ASP A 69 12.38 -7.80 13.29
CA ASP A 69 13.73 -8.09 13.78
C ASP A 69 14.76 -7.02 13.37
N GLY A 70 14.34 -6.00 12.64
CA GLY A 70 15.18 -4.91 12.14
C GLY A 70 15.89 -5.22 10.81
N SER A 71 15.81 -6.45 10.29
CA SER A 71 16.33 -6.76 8.97
C SER A 71 15.57 -5.99 7.89
N SER A 72 16.28 -5.46 6.90
CA SER A 72 15.68 -4.73 5.79
C SER A 72 16.16 -5.25 4.43
N VAL A 73 15.27 -5.11 3.44
CA VAL A 73 15.52 -5.43 2.03
C VAL A 73 15.13 -4.20 1.22
N ALA A 74 16.08 -3.65 0.46
CA ALA A 74 15.78 -2.59 -0.49
C ALA A 74 14.94 -3.16 -1.65
N LEU A 75 13.85 -2.48 -1.99
CA LEU A 75 13.06 -2.83 -3.16
C LEU A 75 13.76 -2.25 -4.41
N PRO A 76 13.93 -3.04 -5.49
CA PRO A 76 14.61 -2.63 -6.72
C PRO A 76 13.73 -1.70 -7.57
N LEU A 77 13.37 -0.56 -7.01
CA LEU A 77 12.59 0.52 -7.61
C LEU A 77 13.53 1.70 -7.96
N PRO A 78 13.21 2.48 -9.00
CA PRO A 78 13.91 3.73 -9.24
C PRO A 78 13.64 4.72 -8.10
N PRO A 79 14.59 5.60 -7.76
CA PRO A 79 14.27 6.80 -6.97
C PRO A 79 13.19 7.62 -7.68
N ALA A 80 12.16 8.04 -6.94
CA ALA A 80 11.05 8.84 -7.42
C ALA A 80 10.21 9.32 -6.24
N LEU A 81 9.24 10.20 -6.47
CA LEU A 81 8.18 10.49 -5.50
C LEU A 81 7.13 9.37 -5.51
N TYR A 82 6.88 8.77 -4.34
CA TYR A 82 5.87 7.72 -4.16
C TYR A 82 4.77 8.20 -3.23
N HIS A 83 3.52 7.86 -3.56
CA HIS A 83 2.34 8.32 -2.84
C HIS A 83 1.72 7.23 -1.99
N ALA A 84 1.28 7.62 -0.79
CA ALA A 84 0.35 6.84 0.01
C ALA A 84 -0.95 6.69 -0.77
N THR A 85 -1.35 5.46 -1.10
CA THR A 85 -2.56 5.23 -1.90
C THR A 85 -3.37 4.08 -1.32
N GLY A 86 -4.50 4.43 -0.72
CA GLY A 86 -5.44 3.46 -0.19
C GLY A 86 -6.01 2.53 -1.26
N LEU A 87 -6.85 1.61 -0.80
CA LEU A 87 -7.56 0.68 -1.66
C LEU A 87 -9.06 0.90 -1.56
N LEU A 88 -9.72 1.03 -2.71
CA LEU A 88 -11.17 0.93 -2.85
C LEU A 88 -11.50 -0.38 -3.56
N GLY A 89 -12.32 -1.23 -2.92
CA GLY A 89 -12.77 -2.47 -3.52
C GLY A 89 -12.81 -3.65 -2.56
N SER A 90 -12.77 -4.85 -3.14
CA SER A 90 -12.95 -6.12 -2.44
C SER A 90 -11.69 -6.89 -2.03
N PRO A 91 -10.50 -6.76 -2.67
CA PRO A 91 -9.34 -7.50 -2.19
C PRO A 91 -8.85 -6.91 -0.88
N ARG A 92 -8.47 -7.77 0.07
CA ARG A 92 -7.85 -7.33 1.32
C ARG A 92 -6.38 -7.04 1.07
N SER A 93 -5.94 -5.85 1.48
CA SER A 93 -4.53 -5.53 1.53
C SER A 93 -3.91 -6.01 2.84
N ALA A 94 -2.69 -6.56 2.75
CA ALA A 94 -1.85 -6.82 3.91
C ALA A 94 -1.14 -5.56 4.42
N CYS A 95 -1.13 -4.48 3.65
CA CYS A 95 -0.45 -3.21 3.94
C CYS A 95 -1.42 -2.01 3.92
N ASP A 96 -1.10 -0.97 4.67
CA ASP A 96 -1.80 0.33 4.68
C ASP A 96 -0.75 1.46 4.85
N PRO A 97 -0.74 2.52 4.03
CA PRO A 97 -1.69 2.87 2.97
C PRO A 97 -1.20 2.47 1.57
N VAL A 98 -0.58 1.30 1.38
CA VAL A 98 -0.24 0.81 0.03
C VAL A 98 -0.77 -0.61 -0.16
N PRO A 99 -1.31 -0.98 -1.33
CA PRO A 99 -1.86 -2.32 -1.48
C PRO A 99 -0.79 -3.39 -1.62
N LEU A 100 -0.81 -4.38 -0.72
CA LEU A 100 -0.08 -5.65 -0.87
C LEU A 100 -1.09 -6.80 -0.85
N LEU A 101 -1.32 -7.42 -2.01
CA LEU A 101 -2.39 -8.39 -2.21
C LEU A 101 -1.81 -9.80 -2.27
N ASP A 102 -2.46 -10.77 -1.62
CA ASP A 102 -2.06 -12.18 -1.73
C ASP A 102 -2.42 -12.74 -3.12
N MET A 103 -1.42 -13.22 -3.84
CA MET A 103 -1.56 -13.85 -5.17
C MET A 103 -1.49 -15.38 -5.10
N GLY A 104 -1.48 -15.95 -3.89
CA GLY A 104 -1.34 -17.37 -3.63
C GLY A 104 0.11 -17.86 -3.77
N ASN A 105 0.36 -19.10 -3.34
CA ASN A 105 1.67 -19.76 -3.43
C ASN A 105 2.82 -18.97 -2.76
N GLY A 106 2.51 -18.20 -1.72
CA GLY A 106 3.49 -17.37 -1.00
C GLY A 106 3.95 -16.14 -1.80
N LEU A 107 3.19 -15.72 -2.81
CA LEU A 107 3.48 -14.53 -3.62
C LEU A 107 2.52 -13.40 -3.28
N GLY A 108 3.03 -12.17 -3.28
CA GLY A 108 2.23 -10.97 -3.06
C GLY A 108 2.41 -9.95 -4.19
N LEU A 109 1.35 -9.21 -4.51
CA LEU A 109 1.36 -8.11 -5.46
C LEU A 109 1.39 -6.79 -4.70
N LEU A 110 2.54 -6.12 -4.68
CA LEU A 110 2.68 -4.77 -4.14
C LEU A 110 2.42 -3.76 -5.26
N LEU A 111 1.51 -2.82 -5.00
CA LEU A 111 1.17 -1.73 -5.91
C LEU A 111 1.65 -0.41 -5.30
N LEU A 112 2.48 0.32 -6.03
CA LEU A 112 3.03 1.60 -5.61
C LEU A 112 2.67 2.65 -6.64
N VAL A 113 2.12 3.77 -6.19
CA VAL A 113 1.84 4.89 -7.08
C VAL A 113 3.04 5.81 -7.07
N ARG A 114 3.56 6.09 -8.27
CA ARG A 114 4.75 6.88 -8.52
C ARG A 114 4.36 8.13 -9.29
N ASP A 115 4.89 9.27 -8.87
CA ASP A 115 4.74 10.51 -9.63
C ASP A 115 5.42 10.37 -11.00
N ASN A 116 4.88 11.09 -11.99
CA ASN A 116 5.32 10.98 -13.36
C ASN A 116 5.12 12.31 -14.10
N LEU A 117 5.33 13.43 -13.40
CA LEU A 117 5.17 14.75 -13.99
C LEU A 117 6.06 14.93 -15.24
N PRO A 118 5.55 15.62 -16.28
CA PRO A 118 4.25 16.31 -16.35
C PRO A 118 3.06 15.39 -16.69
N GLY A 119 3.28 14.08 -16.83
CA GLY A 119 2.23 13.10 -17.11
C GLY A 119 1.41 12.72 -15.89
N LEU A 120 0.44 11.83 -16.12
CA LEU A 120 -0.36 11.23 -15.05
C LEU A 120 0.51 10.29 -14.19
N PRO A 121 0.27 10.21 -12.87
CA PRO A 121 0.89 9.22 -11.99
C PRO A 121 0.73 7.80 -12.54
N VAL A 122 1.75 6.98 -12.33
CA VAL A 122 1.79 5.59 -12.83
C VAL A 122 1.86 4.60 -11.67
N VAL A 123 1.52 3.35 -11.95
CA VAL A 123 1.59 2.28 -10.95
C VAL A 123 2.80 1.40 -11.22
N ASP A 124 3.73 1.37 -10.28
CA ASP A 124 4.79 0.38 -10.23
C ASP A 124 4.26 -0.87 -9.50
N VAL A 125 4.48 -2.03 -10.12
CA VAL A 125 3.93 -3.31 -9.67
C VAL A 125 5.06 -4.28 -9.38
N LEU A 126 5.14 -4.77 -8.15
CA LEU A 126 6.13 -5.74 -7.72
C LEU A 126 5.45 -7.05 -7.32
N LEU A 127 5.89 -8.16 -7.89
CA LEU A 127 5.57 -9.50 -7.41
C LEU A 127 6.63 -9.91 -6.39
N LEU A 128 6.23 -10.03 -5.13
CA LEU A 128 7.10 -10.35 -4.00
C LEU A 128 6.98 -11.81 -3.60
N ASP A 129 8.10 -12.42 -3.23
CA ASP A 129 8.10 -13.63 -2.41
C ASP A 129 7.83 -13.22 -0.95
N LEU A 130 6.70 -13.60 -0.37
CA LEU A 130 6.24 -13.09 0.92
C LEU A 130 7.07 -13.60 2.12
N VAL A 131 7.86 -14.65 1.93
CA VAL A 131 8.76 -15.17 2.96
C VAL A 131 10.05 -14.36 2.97
N THR A 132 10.68 -14.22 1.81
CA THR A 132 12.00 -13.59 1.67
C THR A 132 11.95 -12.08 1.45
N LEU A 133 10.79 -11.56 1.02
CA LEU A 133 10.55 -10.18 0.55
C LEU A 133 11.36 -9.81 -0.70
N GLN A 134 11.90 -10.80 -1.41
CA GLN A 134 12.57 -10.55 -2.67
C GLN A 134 11.55 -10.30 -3.78
N VAL A 135 11.88 -9.36 -4.67
CA VAL A 135 11.13 -9.16 -5.91
C VAL A 135 11.40 -10.31 -6.86
N VAL A 136 10.34 -11.04 -7.20
CA VAL A 136 10.35 -12.17 -8.13
C VAL A 136 10.16 -11.69 -9.57
N ASP A 137 9.28 -10.71 -9.76
CA ASP A 137 9.02 -10.07 -11.05
C ASP A 137 8.50 -8.64 -10.81
N LYS A 138 8.61 -7.76 -11.81
CA LYS A 138 8.14 -6.38 -11.70
C LYS A 138 7.74 -5.76 -13.02
N ARG A 139 6.88 -4.77 -12.96
CA ARG A 139 6.62 -3.84 -14.05
C ARG A 139 6.59 -2.42 -13.52
N LEU A 140 7.34 -1.53 -14.16
CA LEU A 140 7.55 -0.16 -13.70
C LEU A 140 7.03 0.80 -14.76
N GLY A 141 6.12 1.69 -14.38
CA GLY A 141 5.43 2.62 -15.29
C GLY A 141 4.56 1.98 -16.38
N ASP A 142 4.57 0.65 -16.51
CA ASP A 142 3.78 -0.15 -17.45
C ASP A 142 3.01 -1.22 -16.68
N PRO A 143 1.89 -0.81 -16.11
CA PRO A 143 0.66 -1.28 -16.71
C PRO A 143 -0.24 -0.15 -17.24
N GLY A 144 0.01 1.09 -16.84
CA GLY A 144 -0.80 2.25 -17.22
C GLY A 144 -0.76 3.36 -16.18
N ALA A 145 -1.51 4.43 -16.46
CA ALA A 145 -1.56 5.63 -15.63
C ALA A 145 -2.87 5.75 -14.84
N LEU A 146 -2.91 6.68 -13.89
CA LEU A 146 -4.06 6.99 -13.04
C LEU A 146 -4.55 8.42 -13.29
N GLU A 147 -5.78 8.57 -13.78
CA GLU A 147 -6.40 9.88 -13.99
C GLU A 147 -7.04 10.46 -12.70
N GLY A 148 -7.31 9.60 -11.71
CA GLY A 148 -8.14 9.92 -10.54
C GLY A 148 -7.43 9.99 -9.19
N LEU A 149 -6.10 9.80 -9.11
CA LEU A 149 -5.39 9.75 -7.83
C LEU A 149 -5.58 11.05 -7.04
N LEU A 150 -5.47 12.21 -7.70
CA LEU A 150 -5.65 13.54 -7.10
C LEU A 150 -7.06 13.78 -6.54
N LYS A 151 -8.05 12.95 -6.89
CA LYS A 151 -9.45 13.12 -6.44
C LYS A 151 -9.86 12.15 -5.32
N THR A 152 -9.21 10.98 -5.23
CA THR A 152 -9.67 9.88 -4.37
C THR A 152 -8.58 9.25 -3.50
N SER A 153 -7.30 9.57 -3.76
CA SER A 153 -6.12 8.99 -3.10
C SER A 153 -6.18 7.47 -2.94
N SER A 154 -6.86 6.78 -3.87
CA SER A 154 -7.14 5.35 -3.76
C SER A 154 -7.10 4.64 -5.11
N LEU A 155 -6.52 3.44 -5.13
CA LEU A 155 -6.62 2.53 -6.25
C LEU A 155 -7.98 1.82 -6.24
N VAL A 156 -8.61 1.67 -7.41
CA VAL A 156 -9.88 0.94 -7.55
C VAL A 156 -9.60 -0.48 -8.02
N LEU A 157 -9.85 -1.46 -7.15
CA LEU A 157 -9.54 -2.87 -7.39
C LEU A 157 -10.75 -3.79 -7.26
N ARG A 158 -10.70 -4.92 -7.97
CA ARG A 158 -11.59 -6.06 -7.72
C ARG A 158 -10.81 -7.37 -7.77
N GLN A 159 -11.16 -8.28 -6.87
CA GLN A 159 -10.65 -9.65 -6.90
C GLN A 159 -11.47 -10.49 -7.89
N SER A 160 -10.78 -11.28 -8.71
CA SER A 160 -11.38 -12.33 -9.55
C SER A 160 -10.75 -13.69 -9.23
N ALA A 161 -11.32 -14.77 -9.79
CA ALA A 161 -10.76 -16.11 -9.67
C ALA A 161 -9.41 -16.26 -10.39
N GLU A 162 -9.16 -15.44 -11.41
CA GLU A 162 -7.96 -15.50 -12.26
C GLU A 162 -6.85 -14.54 -11.78
N GLY A 163 -7.17 -13.64 -10.85
CA GLY A 163 -6.23 -12.63 -10.35
C GLY A 163 -6.90 -11.38 -9.82
N VAL A 164 -6.19 -10.26 -9.90
CA VAL A 164 -6.63 -8.96 -9.40
C VAL A 164 -6.81 -8.02 -10.58
N ASP A 165 -7.96 -7.36 -10.68
CA ASP A 165 -8.17 -6.34 -11.71
C ASP A 165 -8.03 -4.95 -11.08
N LEU A 166 -7.24 -4.09 -11.72
CA LEU A 166 -7.04 -2.69 -11.35
C LEU A 166 -7.62 -1.80 -12.44
N ARG A 167 -8.35 -0.76 -12.05
CA ARG A 167 -8.82 0.24 -13.01
C ARG A 167 -7.70 1.23 -13.32
N LEU A 168 -7.36 1.38 -14.59
CA LEU A 168 -6.27 2.22 -15.10
C LEU A 168 -6.70 2.95 -16.38
N VAL A 169 -6.00 4.03 -16.72
CA VAL A 169 -6.09 4.65 -18.04
C VAL A 169 -5.54 3.70 -19.10
N ARG A 170 -6.36 3.40 -20.10
CA ARG A 170 -6.02 2.55 -21.24
C ARG A 170 -5.55 3.36 -22.45
N GLU A 171 -6.25 4.44 -22.77
CA GLU A 171 -5.90 5.31 -23.89
C GLU A 171 -6.36 6.75 -23.67
N ALA A 172 -5.69 7.69 -24.33
CA ALA A 172 -6.18 9.06 -24.44
C ALA A 172 -7.28 9.13 -25.51
N VAL A 173 -8.37 9.84 -25.21
CA VAL A 173 -9.49 10.04 -26.12
C VAL A 173 -9.07 11.04 -27.21
N PRO A 174 -9.07 10.64 -28.50
CA PRO A 174 -8.67 11.54 -29.57
C PRO A 174 -9.56 12.79 -29.64
N GLY A 175 -8.93 13.97 -29.66
CA GLY A 175 -9.62 15.27 -29.77
C GLY A 175 -10.07 15.87 -28.43
N ALA A 176 -9.78 15.24 -27.29
CA ALA A 176 -9.87 15.90 -26.01
C ALA A 176 -8.66 16.84 -25.83
N GLU A 177 -8.85 18.14 -26.05
CA GLU A 177 -7.82 19.18 -25.95
C GLU A 177 -7.64 19.69 -24.50
N CYS A 178 -7.85 18.86 -23.48
CA CYS A 178 -7.61 19.22 -22.08
C CYS A 178 -7.09 18.06 -21.24
N ASP A 179 -6.31 18.37 -20.19
CA ASP A 179 -5.94 17.42 -19.11
C ASP A 179 -7.13 17.21 -18.14
N CYS A 180 -8.28 16.90 -18.70
CA CYS A 180 -9.57 16.80 -18.04
C CYS A 180 -10.03 15.35 -17.97
N ALA A 181 -10.94 15.04 -17.03
CA ALA A 181 -11.41 13.67 -16.75
C ALA A 181 -12.07 12.93 -17.94
N ASP A 182 -12.35 13.65 -19.03
CA ASP A 182 -12.98 13.12 -20.24
C ASP A 182 -11.95 12.83 -21.34
N ALA A 183 -10.67 13.13 -21.09
CA ALA A 183 -9.57 12.97 -22.03
C ALA A 183 -8.94 11.58 -22.01
N TYR A 184 -9.35 10.72 -21.06
CA TYR A 184 -8.81 9.38 -20.93
C TYR A 184 -9.93 8.35 -20.80
N ALA A 185 -9.73 7.19 -21.43
CA ALA A 185 -10.59 6.03 -21.26
C ALA A 185 -9.97 5.12 -20.21
N GLU A 186 -10.63 4.97 -19.06
CA GLU A 186 -10.27 3.98 -18.05
C GLU A 186 -10.82 2.58 -18.42
N ASP A 187 -10.04 1.55 -18.15
CA ASP A 187 -10.44 0.15 -18.33
C ASP A 187 -9.85 -0.73 -17.22
N TRP A 188 -10.27 -2.00 -17.16
CA TRP A 188 -9.74 -2.96 -16.20
C TRP A 188 -8.52 -3.67 -16.77
N LEU A 189 -7.40 -3.54 -16.10
CA LEU A 189 -6.23 -4.38 -16.33
C LEU A 189 -6.17 -5.49 -15.28
N ARG A 190 -6.24 -6.74 -15.76
CA ARG A 190 -6.05 -7.93 -14.93
C ARG A 190 -4.57 -8.20 -14.70
N PHE A 191 -4.18 -8.37 -13.45
CA PHE A 191 -2.93 -8.95 -13.01
C PHE A 191 -3.14 -10.41 -12.61
N SER A 192 -2.34 -11.30 -13.16
CA SER A 192 -2.31 -12.71 -12.77
C SER A 192 -0.87 -13.21 -12.67
N VAL A 193 -0.68 -14.37 -12.05
CA VAL A 193 0.64 -14.99 -11.88
C VAL A 193 0.68 -16.32 -12.59
N GLU A 194 1.63 -16.45 -13.50
CA GLU A 194 1.89 -17.69 -14.23
C GLU A 194 3.38 -18.01 -14.10
N GLN A 195 3.72 -19.22 -13.61
CA GLN A 195 5.11 -19.65 -13.43
C GLN A 195 5.98 -18.63 -12.65
N ARG A 196 5.41 -18.06 -11.58
CA ARG A 196 6.03 -17.00 -10.77
C ARG A 196 6.38 -15.72 -11.57
N ARG A 197 5.68 -15.44 -12.66
CA ARG A 197 5.81 -14.19 -13.44
C ARG A 197 4.50 -13.44 -13.49
N LEU A 198 4.60 -12.12 -13.54
CA LEU A 198 3.45 -11.23 -13.64
C LEU A 198 2.93 -11.19 -15.08
N ARG A 199 1.67 -11.56 -15.25
CA ARG A 199 0.92 -11.42 -16.49
C ARG A 199 -0.07 -10.28 -16.35
N THR A 200 -0.29 -9.58 -17.47
CA THR A 200 -1.30 -8.54 -17.57
C THR A 200 -2.16 -8.75 -18.79
N ALA A 201 -3.46 -8.45 -18.66
CA ALA A 201 -4.40 -8.48 -19.77
C ALA A 201 -5.47 -7.41 -19.57
N TRP A 202 -5.69 -6.59 -20.59
CA TRP A 202 -6.84 -5.68 -20.63
C TRP A 202 -8.10 -6.50 -20.78
N LEU A 203 -9.11 -6.17 -19.99
CA LEU A 203 -10.43 -6.77 -20.08
C LEU A 203 -11.33 -5.89 -20.95
N PRO A 204 -12.27 -6.47 -21.70
CA PRO A 204 -13.28 -5.72 -22.44
C PRO A 204 -14.38 -5.14 -21.54
#